data_AF-A0A150MBS4-F1
#
_entry.id   AF-A0A150MBS4-F1
#
_cell.length_a   1.000
_cell.length_b   1.000
_cell.length_c   1.000
_cell.angle_alpha   90.00
_cell.angle_beta   90.00
_cell.angle_gamma   90.00
#
_symmetry.space_group_name_H-M   'P 1'
#
loop_
_entity.id
_entity.type
_entity.pdbx_description
1 polymer ?
#
loop_
_entity_poly.entity_id
_entity_poly.type
_entity_poly.pdbx_seq_one_letter_code
_entity_poly.pdbx_strand_id
1 'polypeptide(L)'
;MNEIVENNLMEIIKDKLLYPSEKKKEIENNVPINELLFQEKTNKWIDLFYQYLNVCKNKKNNIEVDQLYSNEENLSNPFSSFFKEFLEIASRYLDSSLKSQVNNYDDLSRICNLTSIKNDIMKFIHENLIYVSIRTLIQDLNEEREKGNLIGDTPKERYNFYVDQILSSPDKKFELIKKYPVLVRILIEFILNKIDSIVESIYRFLKDRSELVHIFHLSDDDILTSLTLQSGDSHNNGRSVIIFQFSSKKKIVYKPRSLSIDLHFQQFLEWINGKKPSLQLKTITILNKDQYGWQEFVEYKPCSSNNELSRFYERQGNYITRGAR
;
A
#
# COMPACT_ATOMS: atom_id res chain seq x y z
N MET A 1 40.12 6.07 25.62
CA MET A 1 39.11 5.78 24.56
C MET A 1 38.39 4.45 24.77
N ASN A 2 38.83 3.57 25.68
CA ASN A 2 38.18 2.29 25.97
C ASN A 2 37.25 2.28 27.22
N GLU A 3 37.40 3.20 28.19
CA GLU A 3 36.54 3.21 29.39
C GLU A 3 35.11 3.74 29.17
N ILE A 4 34.88 4.57 28.14
CA ILE A 4 33.54 5.11 27.85
C ILE A 4 32.65 4.05 27.17
N VAL A 5 33.25 3.06 26.52
CA VAL A 5 32.54 1.97 25.84
C VAL A 5 32.17 0.85 26.83
N GLU A 6 33.03 0.56 27.81
CA GLU A 6 32.74 -0.45 28.85
C GLU A 6 31.64 -0.02 29.82
N ASN A 7 31.58 1.26 30.21
CA ASN A 7 30.52 1.74 31.10
C ASN A 7 29.14 1.75 30.41
N ASN A 8 29.09 2.04 29.10
CA ASN A 8 27.84 1.91 28.34
C ASN A 8 27.42 0.45 28.20
N LEU A 9 28.34 -0.48 27.91
CA LEU A 9 28.02 -1.91 27.83
C LEU A 9 27.50 -2.48 29.17
N MET A 10 28.06 -2.05 30.30
CA MET A 10 27.62 -2.51 31.62
C MET A 10 26.27 -1.91 32.07
N GLU A 11 25.93 -0.68 31.67
CA GLU A 11 24.58 -0.14 31.83
C GLU A 11 23.57 -0.83 30.90
N ILE A 12 23.96 -1.09 29.65
CA ILE A 12 23.19 -1.83 28.63
C ILE A 12 22.95 -3.29 29.03
N ILE A 13 23.85 -3.93 29.77
CA ILE A 13 23.68 -5.30 30.29
C ILE A 13 22.78 -5.33 31.54
N LYS A 14 22.75 -4.26 32.35
CA LYS A 14 21.87 -4.15 33.51
C LYS A 14 20.41 -3.87 33.12
N ASP A 15 20.18 -3.09 32.07
CA ASP A 15 18.89 -2.96 31.42
C ASP A 15 18.71 -4.08 30.39
N LYS A 16 18.09 -5.20 30.78
CA LYS A 16 17.70 -6.37 29.94
C LYS A 16 16.75 -6.02 28.77
N LEU A 17 17.04 -5.00 27.96
CA LEU A 17 16.06 -4.31 27.13
C LEU A 17 16.55 -3.97 25.72
N LEU A 18 17.70 -4.47 25.26
CA LEU A 18 18.19 -4.10 23.93
C LEU A 18 17.63 -4.92 22.77
N TYR A 19 17.06 -6.10 23.02
CA TYR A 19 16.38 -6.85 21.97
C TYR A 19 14.90 -7.03 22.29
N PRO A 20 13.97 -6.77 21.35
CA PRO A 20 12.58 -7.19 21.47
C PRO A 20 12.42 -8.70 21.73
N SER A 21 13.43 -9.51 21.37
CA SER A 21 13.49 -10.94 21.70
C SER A 21 13.75 -11.24 23.18
N GLU A 22 14.29 -10.29 23.94
CA GLU A 22 14.51 -10.38 25.40
C GLU A 22 13.34 -9.80 26.21
N LYS A 23 12.42 -9.05 25.56
CA LYS A 23 11.05 -8.83 26.03
C LYS A 23 10.14 -10.06 25.88
N LYS A 24 10.71 -11.25 25.72
CA LYS A 24 10.01 -12.45 26.15
C LYS A 24 9.84 -12.35 27.66
N LYS A 25 8.66 -11.89 28.10
CA LYS A 25 7.96 -12.71 29.11
C LYS A 25 8.14 -14.13 28.59
N GLU A 26 8.72 -15.02 29.38
CA GLU A 26 8.66 -16.44 29.08
C GLU A 26 7.19 -16.73 28.80
N ILE A 27 6.85 -16.76 27.52
CA ILE A 27 5.60 -17.31 27.06
C ILE A 27 5.80 -18.75 27.46
N GLU A 28 4.99 -19.24 28.39
CA GLU A 28 5.06 -20.62 28.89
C GLU A 28 5.42 -21.53 27.72
N ASN A 29 6.55 -22.23 27.84
CA ASN A 29 7.35 -22.81 26.74
C ASN A 29 6.62 -23.82 25.83
N ASN A 30 5.30 -23.95 25.93
CA ASN A 30 4.45 -24.89 25.21
C ASN A 30 3.21 -24.27 24.53
N VAL A 31 2.99 -22.94 24.54
CA VAL A 31 1.83 -22.34 23.86
C VAL A 31 2.15 -22.11 22.37
N PRO A 32 1.47 -22.79 21.42
CA PRO A 32 1.67 -22.57 19.99
C PRO A 32 1.44 -21.11 19.58
N ILE A 33 2.21 -20.59 18.61
CA ILE A 33 2.11 -19.18 18.15
C ILE A 33 0.68 -18.81 17.72
N ASN A 34 -0.06 -19.74 17.11
CA ASN A 34 -1.46 -19.54 16.77
C ASN A 34 -2.30 -19.24 18.02
N GLU A 35 -2.10 -19.94 19.13
CA GLU A 35 -2.83 -19.68 20.38
C GLU A 35 -2.50 -18.30 20.96
N LEU A 36 -1.25 -17.84 20.86
CA LEU A 36 -0.87 -16.48 21.27
C LEU A 36 -1.55 -15.40 20.44
N LEU A 37 -1.67 -15.62 19.12
CA LEU A 37 -2.37 -14.71 18.22
C LEU A 37 -3.86 -14.63 18.54
N PHE A 38 -4.48 -15.73 18.95
CA PHE A 38 -5.89 -15.77 19.38
C PHE A 38 -6.12 -15.18 20.78
N GLN A 39 -5.07 -15.03 21.59
CA GLN A 39 -5.13 -14.41 22.92
C GLN A 39 -5.02 -12.88 22.88
N GLU A 40 -4.70 -12.27 21.73
CA GLU A 40 -4.78 -10.82 21.59
C GLU A 40 -6.23 -10.35 21.84
N LYS A 41 -6.37 -9.27 22.63
CA LYS A 41 -7.69 -8.64 22.85
C LYS A 41 -8.28 -8.19 21.51
N THR A 42 -9.61 -8.18 21.41
CA THR A 42 -10.35 -7.75 20.23
C THR A 42 -9.74 -6.48 19.61
N ASN A 43 -9.24 -6.64 18.39
CA ASN A 43 -8.63 -5.62 17.56
C ASN A 43 -9.17 -5.80 16.13
N LYS A 44 -9.16 -4.75 15.31
CA LYS A 44 -9.72 -4.75 13.95
C LYS A 44 -9.26 -5.95 13.10
N TRP A 45 -8.01 -6.40 13.28
CA TRP A 45 -7.47 -7.55 12.55
C TRP A 45 -8.15 -8.87 12.91
N ILE A 46 -8.49 -9.08 14.18
CA ILE A 46 -9.19 -10.28 14.66
C ILE A 46 -10.60 -10.32 14.06
N ASP A 47 -11.28 -9.17 14.03
CA ASP A 47 -12.63 -9.06 13.45
C ASP A 47 -12.61 -9.38 11.95
N LEU A 48 -11.67 -8.81 11.20
CA LEU A 48 -11.54 -9.11 9.76
C LEU A 48 -11.08 -10.56 9.53
N PHE A 49 -10.24 -11.12 10.40
CA PHE A 49 -9.85 -12.52 10.34
C PHE A 49 -11.03 -13.47 10.59
N TYR A 50 -11.92 -13.17 11.54
CA TYR A 50 -13.14 -13.96 11.72
C TYR A 50 -14.07 -13.88 10.50
N GLN A 51 -14.17 -12.71 9.85
CA GLN A 51 -14.88 -12.59 8.59
C GLN A 51 -14.26 -13.47 7.50
N TYR A 52 -12.92 -13.47 7.38
CA TYR A 52 -12.19 -14.36 6.47
C TYR A 52 -12.49 -15.84 6.74
N LEU A 53 -12.44 -16.29 8.00
CA LEU A 53 -12.76 -17.66 8.36
C LEU A 53 -14.22 -18.02 8.03
N ASN A 54 -15.16 -17.08 8.18
CA ASN A 54 -16.56 -17.28 7.81
C ASN A 54 -16.74 -17.39 6.29
N VAL A 55 -16.00 -16.60 5.51
CA VAL A 55 -15.99 -16.73 4.04
C VAL A 55 -15.44 -18.08 3.62
N CYS A 56 -14.33 -18.53 4.21
CA CYS A 56 -13.75 -19.85 3.92
C CYS A 56 -14.71 -21.02 4.21
N LYS A 57 -15.62 -20.86 5.18
CA LYS A 57 -16.64 -21.86 5.53
C LYS A 57 -17.88 -21.81 4.63
N ASN A 58 -18.23 -20.64 4.10
CA ASN A 58 -19.46 -20.43 3.33
C ASN A 58 -19.22 -20.66 1.83
N LYS A 59 -19.60 -21.84 1.33
CA LYS A 59 -19.48 -22.27 -0.09
C LYS A 59 -20.32 -21.48 -1.12
N LYS A 60 -20.98 -20.37 -0.75
CA LYS A 60 -21.78 -19.61 -1.73
C LYS A 60 -20.86 -18.74 -2.59
N ASN A 61 -20.63 -19.20 -3.82
CA ASN A 61 -19.94 -18.44 -4.88
C ASN A 61 -20.53 -17.02 -4.97
N ASN A 62 -19.73 -16.01 -4.60
CA ASN A 62 -20.12 -14.61 -4.71
C ASN A 62 -19.69 -14.07 -6.08
N ILE A 63 -20.70 -13.81 -6.92
CA ILE A 63 -20.62 -13.42 -8.33
C ILE A 63 -19.80 -12.12 -8.55
N GLU A 64 -19.77 -11.20 -7.58
CA GLU A 64 -19.04 -9.93 -7.68
C GLU A 64 -17.51 -10.10 -7.66
N VAL A 65 -16.99 -11.09 -6.92
CA VAL A 65 -15.55 -11.39 -6.89
C VAL A 65 -15.14 -12.07 -8.20
N ASP A 66 -15.97 -12.99 -8.70
CA ASP A 66 -15.72 -13.67 -9.97
C ASP A 66 -15.71 -12.68 -11.17
N GLN A 67 -16.44 -11.55 -11.10
CA GLN A 67 -16.38 -10.47 -12.10
C GLN A 67 -15.07 -9.68 -12.09
N LEU A 68 -14.46 -9.48 -10.91
CA LEU A 68 -13.10 -8.93 -10.77
C LEU A 68 -12.05 -9.86 -11.38
N TYR A 69 -12.33 -11.16 -11.45
CA TYR A 69 -11.46 -12.21 -12.01
C TYR A 69 -11.80 -12.63 -13.45
N SER A 70 -12.93 -12.21 -14.04
CA SER A 70 -13.36 -12.65 -15.37
C SER A 70 -12.72 -11.89 -16.55
N ASN A 71 -11.88 -10.89 -16.29
CA ASN A 71 -11.02 -10.30 -17.32
C ASN A 71 -9.85 -11.25 -17.60
N GLU A 72 -9.61 -11.58 -18.88
CA GLU A 72 -8.57 -12.52 -19.34
C GLU A 72 -7.16 -12.25 -18.80
N GLU A 73 -6.86 -11.03 -18.31
CA GLU A 73 -5.60 -10.69 -17.62
C GLU A 73 -5.37 -11.47 -16.30
N ASN A 74 -6.44 -11.88 -15.61
CA ASN A 74 -6.35 -12.58 -14.31
C ASN A 74 -5.94 -14.05 -14.41
N LEU A 75 -6.00 -14.67 -15.61
CA LEU A 75 -5.48 -16.02 -15.83
C LEU A 75 -3.95 -16.10 -15.69
N SER A 76 -3.24 -14.96 -15.60
CA SER A 76 -1.78 -14.91 -15.42
C SER A 76 -1.33 -14.78 -13.95
N ASN A 77 -2.25 -14.58 -13.00
CA ASN A 77 -1.88 -14.33 -11.60
C ASN A 77 -1.50 -15.64 -10.89
N PRO A 78 -0.29 -15.74 -10.30
CA PRO A 78 0.17 -16.96 -9.67
C PRO A 78 -0.65 -17.26 -8.40
N PHE A 79 -0.96 -18.53 -8.17
CA PHE A 79 -1.68 -19.03 -6.99
C PHE A 79 -3.03 -18.35 -6.73
N SER A 80 -3.74 -17.97 -7.79
CA SER A 80 -5.01 -17.20 -7.74
C SER A 80 -6.05 -17.75 -6.75
N SER A 81 -6.17 -19.07 -6.63
CA SER A 81 -7.14 -19.73 -5.74
C SER A 81 -6.91 -19.47 -4.25
N PHE A 82 -5.69 -19.07 -3.83
CA PHE A 82 -5.38 -18.70 -2.44
C PHE A 82 -5.94 -17.33 -2.05
N PHE A 83 -6.03 -16.39 -2.99
CA PHE A 83 -6.36 -14.99 -2.69
C PHE A 83 -7.86 -14.70 -2.70
N LYS A 84 -8.69 -15.62 -3.21
CA LYS A 84 -10.13 -15.40 -3.41
C LYS A 84 -10.83 -14.85 -2.16
N GLU A 85 -10.67 -15.52 -1.02
CA GLU A 85 -11.33 -15.12 0.23
C GLU A 85 -10.72 -13.85 0.83
N PHE A 86 -9.41 -13.61 0.63
CA PHE A 86 -8.75 -12.36 1.04
C PHE A 86 -9.27 -11.17 0.25
N LEU A 87 -9.44 -11.31 -1.07
CA LEU A 87 -9.99 -10.24 -1.91
C LEU A 87 -11.48 -10.02 -1.62
N GLU A 88 -12.24 -11.08 -1.32
CA GLU A 88 -13.64 -10.94 -0.93
C GLU A 88 -13.80 -10.09 0.34
N ILE A 89 -13.04 -10.40 1.40
CA ILE A 89 -13.10 -9.60 2.63
C ILE A 89 -12.55 -8.19 2.42
N ALA A 90 -11.54 -8.01 1.57
CA ALA A 90 -10.98 -6.70 1.26
C ALA A 90 -12.02 -5.83 0.52
N SER A 91 -12.74 -6.39 -0.44
CA SER A 91 -13.81 -5.69 -1.17
C SER A 91 -14.94 -5.28 -0.21
N ARG A 92 -15.40 -6.18 0.66
CA ARG A 92 -16.44 -5.86 1.66
C ARG A 92 -15.97 -4.81 2.66
N TYR A 93 -14.71 -4.89 3.09
CA TYR A 93 -14.14 -3.91 4.00
C TYR A 93 -13.99 -2.54 3.35
N LEU A 94 -13.58 -2.49 2.07
CA LEU A 94 -13.52 -1.26 1.29
C LEU A 94 -14.89 -0.61 1.15
N ASP A 95 -15.91 -1.37 0.78
CA ASP A 95 -17.27 -0.87 0.61
C ASP A 95 -17.86 -0.33 1.91
N SER A 96 -17.70 -1.05 3.01
CA SER A 96 -18.17 -0.61 4.33
C SER A 96 -17.40 0.62 4.81
N SER A 97 -16.08 0.68 4.60
CA SER A 97 -15.23 1.81 4.97
C SER A 97 -15.63 3.07 4.20
N LEU A 98 -15.80 2.98 2.88
CA LEU A 98 -16.26 4.09 2.04
C LEU A 98 -17.65 4.60 2.47
N LYS A 99 -18.60 3.69 2.73
CA LYS A 99 -19.96 4.06 3.20
C LYS A 99 -19.94 4.74 4.56
N SER A 100 -19.09 4.29 5.49
CA SER A 100 -19.04 4.83 6.85
C SER A 100 -18.40 6.21 6.96
N GLN A 101 -17.39 6.49 6.13
CA GLN A 101 -16.62 7.74 6.20
C GLN A 101 -17.17 8.84 5.29
N VAL A 102 -18.00 8.48 4.32
CA VAL A 102 -18.58 9.42 3.36
C VAL A 102 -20.08 9.52 3.63
N ASN A 103 -20.46 10.44 4.52
CA ASN A 103 -21.87 10.70 4.90
C ASN A 103 -22.78 11.03 3.71
N ASN A 104 -22.21 11.43 2.56
CA ASN A 104 -22.90 11.65 1.28
C ASN A 104 -22.24 10.83 0.17
N TYR A 105 -22.52 9.52 0.12
CA TYR A 105 -22.03 8.64 -0.96
C TYR A 105 -22.37 9.19 -2.36
N ASP A 106 -23.51 9.90 -2.46
CA ASP A 106 -23.95 10.57 -3.69
C ASP A 106 -22.98 11.68 -4.15
N ASP A 107 -22.37 12.43 -3.23
CA ASP A 107 -21.40 13.48 -3.59
C ASP A 107 -20.09 12.88 -4.09
N LEU A 108 -19.66 11.74 -3.52
CA LEU A 108 -18.48 11.04 -4.01
C LEU A 108 -18.69 10.51 -5.43
N SER A 109 -19.87 9.96 -5.73
CA SER A 109 -20.18 9.46 -7.08
C SER A 109 -20.17 10.55 -8.17
N ARG A 110 -20.42 11.81 -7.79
CA ARG A 110 -20.37 12.96 -8.71
C ARG A 110 -18.96 13.39 -9.06
N ILE A 111 -18.02 13.26 -8.13
CA ILE A 111 -16.65 13.78 -8.29
C ILE A 111 -15.61 12.68 -8.53
N CYS A 112 -16.04 11.42 -8.59
CA CYS A 112 -15.19 10.25 -8.68
C CYS A 112 -15.86 9.10 -9.45
N ASN A 113 -15.13 8.48 -10.38
CA ASN A 113 -15.51 7.20 -10.96
C ASN A 113 -15.22 6.08 -9.96
N LEU A 114 -16.19 5.80 -9.08
CA LEU A 114 -16.06 4.83 -8.00
C LEU A 114 -15.67 3.42 -8.47
N THR A 115 -16.20 2.96 -9.60
CA THR A 115 -15.86 1.65 -10.16
C THR A 115 -14.38 1.57 -10.49
N SER A 116 -13.86 2.58 -11.20
CA SER A 116 -12.43 2.65 -11.56
C SER A 116 -11.54 2.70 -10.33
N ILE A 117 -11.88 3.52 -9.33
CA ILE A 117 -11.11 3.62 -8.09
C ILE A 117 -11.12 2.33 -7.29
N LYS A 118 -12.26 1.65 -7.15
CA LYS A 118 -12.31 0.34 -6.49
C LYS A 118 -11.43 -0.68 -7.20
N ASN A 119 -11.43 -0.68 -8.54
CA ASN A 119 -10.58 -1.58 -9.32
C ASN A 119 -9.09 -1.30 -9.09
N ASP A 120 -8.66 -0.03 -9.09
CA ASP A 120 -7.27 0.35 -8.80
C ASP A 120 -6.84 -0.11 -7.39
N ILE A 121 -7.71 0.06 -6.39
CA ILE A 121 -7.46 -0.39 -5.01
C ILE A 121 -7.35 -1.91 -4.94
N MET A 122 -8.32 -2.63 -5.50
CA MET A 122 -8.35 -4.10 -5.43
C MET A 122 -7.18 -4.73 -6.18
N LYS A 123 -6.80 -4.17 -7.33
CA LYS A 123 -5.60 -4.59 -8.07
C LYS A 123 -4.34 -4.42 -7.23
N PHE A 124 -4.15 -3.24 -6.63
CA PHE A 124 -3.00 -2.98 -5.76
C PHE A 124 -2.96 -3.92 -4.55
N ILE A 125 -4.11 -4.17 -3.91
CA ILE A 125 -4.18 -5.11 -2.78
C ILE A 125 -3.74 -6.50 -3.25
N HIS A 126 -4.29 -7.00 -4.36
CA HIS A 126 -3.96 -8.32 -4.88
C HIS A 126 -2.46 -8.49 -5.20
N GLU A 127 -1.87 -7.52 -5.90
CA GLU A 127 -0.44 -7.53 -6.24
C GLU A 127 0.45 -7.61 -5.00
N ASN A 128 0.10 -6.88 -3.93
CA ASN A 128 0.87 -6.90 -2.69
C ASN A 128 0.63 -8.18 -1.86
N LEU A 129 -0.58 -8.74 -1.87
CA LEU A 129 -0.83 -10.06 -1.26
C LEU A 129 0.00 -11.14 -1.93
N ILE A 130 0.09 -11.13 -3.26
CA ILE A 130 0.97 -12.01 -4.04
C ILE A 130 2.42 -11.79 -3.59
N TYR A 131 2.91 -10.55 -3.63
CA TYR A 131 4.29 -10.23 -3.28
C TYR A 131 4.70 -10.76 -1.89
N VAL A 132 3.84 -10.59 -0.88
CA VAL A 132 4.11 -11.01 0.49
C VAL A 132 4.06 -12.54 0.66
N SER A 133 3.17 -13.23 -0.06
CA SER A 133 2.91 -14.67 0.14
C SER A 133 3.64 -15.61 -0.82
N ILE A 134 4.14 -15.10 -1.95
CA ILE A 134 4.61 -15.93 -3.07
C ILE A 134 5.66 -16.97 -2.66
N ARG A 135 6.62 -16.61 -1.81
CA ARG A 135 7.68 -17.53 -1.37
C ARG A 135 7.14 -18.66 -0.51
N THR A 136 6.16 -18.37 0.34
CA THR A 136 5.49 -19.36 1.18
C THR A 136 4.66 -20.33 0.33
N LEU A 137 3.95 -19.83 -0.67
CA LEU A 137 3.15 -20.65 -1.58
C LEU A 137 4.01 -21.53 -2.49
N ILE A 138 5.17 -21.03 -2.93
CA ILE A 138 6.17 -21.84 -3.66
C ILE A 138 6.74 -22.95 -2.76
N GLN A 139 7.01 -22.65 -1.48
CA GLN A 139 7.49 -23.65 -0.53
C GLN A 139 6.44 -24.76 -0.31
N ASP A 140 5.18 -24.39 -0.12
CA ASP A 140 4.10 -25.38 0.04
C ASP A 140 3.90 -26.24 -1.22
N LEU A 141 3.95 -25.63 -2.41
CA LEU A 141 3.96 -26.37 -3.68
C LEU A 141 5.11 -27.38 -3.77
N ASN A 142 6.32 -26.99 -3.33
CA ASN A 142 7.48 -27.88 -3.35
C ASN A 142 7.30 -29.05 -2.37
N GLU A 143 6.68 -28.84 -1.22
CA GLU A 143 6.38 -29.91 -0.27
C GLU A 143 5.34 -30.89 -0.83
N GLU A 144 4.28 -30.40 -1.47
CA GLU A 144 3.29 -31.27 -2.14
C GLU A 144 3.92 -32.06 -3.31
N ARG A 145 4.91 -31.47 -3.99
CA ARG A 145 5.71 -32.16 -4.99
C ARG A 145 6.55 -33.29 -4.37
N GLU A 146 7.23 -33.02 -3.25
CA GLU A 146 8.05 -34.01 -2.55
C GLU A 146 7.24 -35.16 -1.96
N LYS A 147 5.99 -34.90 -1.53
CA LYS A 147 5.03 -35.92 -1.11
C LYS A 147 4.48 -36.76 -2.28
N GLY A 148 4.68 -36.33 -3.53
CA GLY A 148 4.14 -37.01 -4.71
C GLY A 148 2.65 -36.74 -4.97
N ASN A 149 2.09 -35.68 -4.38
CA ASN A 149 0.65 -35.38 -4.47
C ASN A 149 0.25 -34.62 -5.75
N LEU A 150 1.22 -34.17 -6.55
CA LEU A 150 0.97 -33.37 -7.76
C LEU A 150 0.72 -34.26 -8.98
N ILE A 151 -0.41 -34.05 -9.65
CA ILE A 151 -0.78 -34.76 -10.88
C ILE A 151 -0.48 -33.89 -12.11
N GLY A 152 0.14 -34.47 -13.13
CA GLY A 152 0.46 -33.82 -14.41
C GLY A 152 1.81 -34.28 -14.96
N ASP A 153 1.90 -34.39 -16.29
CA ASP A 153 3.09 -34.86 -16.99
C ASP A 153 4.12 -33.73 -17.11
N THR A 154 3.66 -32.47 -17.14
CA THR A 154 4.51 -31.29 -17.22
C THR A 154 4.57 -30.50 -15.91
N PRO A 155 5.63 -29.68 -15.66
CA PRO A 155 5.65 -28.76 -14.52
C PRO A 155 4.45 -27.80 -14.48
N LYS A 156 3.97 -27.37 -15.66
CA LYS A 156 2.81 -26.48 -15.79
C LYS A 156 1.51 -27.17 -15.39
N GLU A 157 1.29 -28.41 -15.83
CA GLU A 157 0.11 -29.19 -15.42
C GLU A 157 0.10 -29.46 -13.92
N ARG A 158 1.25 -29.83 -13.33
CA ARG A 158 1.36 -30.03 -11.88
C ARG A 158 1.08 -28.77 -11.08
N TYR A 159 1.54 -27.61 -11.57
CA TYR A 159 1.24 -26.33 -10.97
C TYR A 159 -0.27 -26.00 -11.06
N ASN A 160 -0.88 -26.18 -12.23
CA ASN A 160 -2.32 -25.94 -12.41
C ASN A 160 -3.14 -26.89 -11.51
N PHE A 161 -2.77 -28.17 -11.44
CA PHE A 161 -3.40 -29.14 -10.55
C PHE A 161 -3.30 -28.70 -9.08
N TYR A 162 -2.12 -28.24 -8.65
CA TYR A 162 -1.96 -27.69 -7.30
C TYR A 162 -2.89 -26.50 -7.05
N VAL A 163 -2.93 -25.51 -7.96
CA VAL A 163 -3.75 -24.31 -7.79
C VAL A 163 -5.25 -24.65 -7.78
N ASP A 164 -5.69 -25.46 -8.74
CA ASP A 164 -7.11 -25.69 -9.00
C ASP A 164 -7.73 -26.77 -8.11
N GLN A 165 -6.95 -27.76 -7.66
CA GLN A 165 -7.45 -28.92 -6.92
C GLN A 165 -7.00 -28.96 -5.47
N ILE A 166 -5.73 -28.62 -5.18
CA ILE A 166 -5.17 -28.71 -3.83
C ILE A 166 -5.40 -27.39 -3.08
N LEU A 167 -4.85 -26.29 -3.60
CA LEU A 167 -4.85 -24.96 -2.96
C LEU A 167 -6.25 -24.33 -2.88
N SER A 168 -7.13 -24.67 -3.83
CA SER A 168 -8.53 -24.24 -3.82
C SER A 168 -9.34 -24.92 -2.71
N SER A 169 -8.88 -26.06 -2.19
CA SER A 169 -9.62 -26.83 -1.18
C SER A 169 -9.64 -26.13 0.19
N PRO A 170 -10.78 -26.13 0.91
CA PRO A 170 -10.85 -25.55 2.26
C PRO A 170 -9.84 -26.17 3.22
N ASP A 171 -9.64 -27.49 3.17
CA ASP A 171 -8.73 -28.20 4.08
C ASP A 171 -7.29 -27.73 3.91
N LYS A 172 -6.83 -27.57 2.66
CA LYS A 172 -5.48 -27.04 2.40
C LYS A 172 -5.34 -25.59 2.87
N LYS A 173 -6.35 -24.75 2.66
CA LYS A 173 -6.35 -23.37 3.18
C LYS A 173 -6.24 -23.36 4.70
N PHE A 174 -7.00 -24.21 5.40
CA PHE A 174 -6.90 -24.38 6.85
C PHE A 174 -5.54 -24.90 7.31
N GLU A 175 -4.94 -25.83 6.57
CA GLU A 175 -3.56 -26.29 6.82
C GLU A 175 -2.56 -25.13 6.72
N LEU A 176 -2.62 -24.33 5.64
CA LEU A 176 -1.76 -23.17 5.43
C LEU A 176 -1.92 -22.11 6.53
N ILE A 177 -3.15 -21.84 6.98
CA ILE A 177 -3.41 -20.91 8.09
C ILE A 177 -2.76 -21.40 9.38
N LYS A 178 -2.85 -22.70 9.68
CA LYS A 178 -2.23 -23.30 10.87
C LYS A 178 -0.70 -23.32 10.78
N LYS A 179 -0.18 -23.61 9.59
CA LYS A 179 1.26 -23.72 9.33
C LYS A 179 1.95 -22.36 9.29
N TYR A 180 1.30 -21.36 8.71
CA TYR A 180 1.82 -20.02 8.51
C TYR A 180 0.90 -18.92 9.11
N PRO A 181 0.61 -18.97 10.42
CA PRO A 181 -0.36 -18.07 11.04
C PRO A 181 0.09 -16.60 11.01
N VAL A 182 1.40 -16.36 11.06
CA VAL A 182 1.98 -15.01 10.95
C VAL A 182 1.79 -14.44 9.54
N LEU A 183 1.87 -15.26 8.49
CA LEU A 183 1.60 -14.80 7.12
C LEU A 183 0.16 -14.29 7.02
N VAL A 184 -0.81 -15.06 7.51
CA VAL A 184 -2.22 -14.69 7.48
C VAL A 184 -2.45 -13.37 8.22
N ARG A 185 -1.86 -13.20 9.40
CA ARG A 185 -1.91 -11.94 10.14
C ARG A 185 -1.38 -10.77 9.30
N ILE A 186 -0.20 -10.91 8.71
CA ILE A 186 0.42 -9.86 7.88
C ILE A 186 -0.51 -9.49 6.70
N LEU A 187 -1.12 -10.47 6.02
CA LEU A 187 -2.03 -10.23 4.91
C LEU A 187 -3.29 -9.47 5.36
N ILE A 188 -3.90 -9.87 6.49
CA ILE A 188 -5.09 -9.21 7.05
C ILE A 188 -4.78 -7.79 7.53
N GLU A 189 -3.69 -7.60 8.27
CA GLU A 189 -3.24 -6.29 8.73
C GLU A 189 -2.88 -5.38 7.55
N PHE A 190 -2.28 -5.92 6.50
CA PHE A 190 -2.00 -5.19 5.27
C PHE A 190 -3.30 -4.67 4.61
N ILE A 191 -4.30 -5.55 4.44
CA ILE A 191 -5.61 -5.18 3.88
C ILE A 191 -6.23 -4.04 4.70
N LEU A 192 -6.30 -4.19 6.02
CA LEU A 192 -6.89 -3.18 6.90
C LEU A 192 -6.17 -1.84 6.82
N ASN A 193 -4.86 -1.84 7.05
CA ASN A 193 -4.07 -0.61 7.11
C ASN A 193 -4.07 0.11 5.77
N LYS A 194 -3.97 -0.63 4.66
CA LYS A 194 -3.92 -0.03 3.33
C LYS A 194 -5.29 0.52 2.92
N ILE A 195 -6.39 -0.21 3.15
CA ILE A 195 -7.73 0.29 2.85
C ILE A 195 -8.04 1.52 3.72
N ASP A 196 -7.78 1.47 5.03
CA ASP A 196 -8.00 2.61 5.94
C ASP A 196 -7.24 3.86 5.45
N SER A 197 -5.97 3.70 5.04
CA SER A 197 -5.18 4.81 4.52
C SER A 197 -5.70 5.38 3.20
N ILE A 198 -6.19 4.53 2.29
CA ILE A 198 -6.71 4.99 0.99
C ILE A 198 -8.05 5.69 1.20
N VAL A 199 -8.94 5.13 2.01
CA VAL A 199 -10.23 5.75 2.34
C VAL A 199 -10.02 7.10 3.05
N GLU A 200 -9.05 7.20 3.96
CA GLU A 200 -8.63 8.47 4.56
C GLU A 200 -8.22 9.50 3.50
N SER A 201 -7.47 9.10 2.47
CA SER A 201 -7.07 10.00 1.38
C SER A 201 -8.25 10.47 0.51
N ILE A 202 -9.23 9.59 0.26
CA ILE A 202 -10.46 9.91 -0.50
C ILE A 202 -11.33 10.87 0.32
N TYR A 203 -11.45 10.66 1.63
CA TYR A 203 -12.15 11.57 2.52
C TYR A 203 -11.50 12.96 2.52
N ARG A 204 -10.17 13.04 2.61
CA ARG A 204 -9.44 14.31 2.55
C ARG A 204 -9.59 14.98 1.19
N PHE A 205 -9.60 14.21 0.10
CA PHE A 205 -9.89 14.71 -1.24
C PHE A 205 -11.26 15.37 -1.33
N LEU A 206 -12.31 14.71 -0.80
CA LEU A 206 -13.66 15.27 -0.74
C LEU A 206 -13.68 16.60 0.04
N LYS A 207 -13.05 16.61 1.21
CA LYS A 207 -12.97 17.78 2.10
C LYS A 207 -12.26 18.96 1.44
N ASP A 208 -11.17 18.70 0.73
CA ASP A 208 -10.30 19.74 0.16
C ASP A 208 -10.66 20.07 -1.31
N ARG A 209 -11.71 19.46 -1.88
CA ARG A 209 -12.05 19.53 -3.31
C ARG A 209 -12.09 20.95 -3.88
N SER A 210 -12.73 21.89 -3.18
CA SER A 210 -12.85 23.29 -3.64
C SER A 210 -11.50 23.99 -3.69
N GLU A 211 -10.66 23.80 -2.66
CA GLU A 211 -9.28 24.32 -2.64
C GLU A 211 -8.45 23.68 -3.76
N LEU A 212 -8.60 22.37 -3.99
CA LEU A 212 -7.89 21.66 -5.05
C LEU A 212 -8.26 22.17 -6.45
N VAL A 213 -9.54 22.40 -6.70
CA VAL A 213 -10.02 23.00 -7.96
C VAL A 213 -9.37 24.36 -8.19
N HIS A 214 -9.37 25.21 -7.17
CA HIS A 214 -8.81 26.56 -7.28
C HIS A 214 -7.29 26.56 -7.46
N ILE A 215 -6.56 25.85 -6.59
CA ILE A 215 -5.09 25.89 -6.49
C ILE A 215 -4.42 25.13 -7.65
N PHE A 216 -4.98 24.00 -8.07
CA PHE A 216 -4.42 23.19 -9.16
C PHE A 216 -5.11 23.43 -10.51
N HIS A 217 -5.99 24.44 -10.57
CA HIS A 217 -6.73 24.86 -11.77
C HIS A 217 -7.50 23.69 -12.42
N LEU A 218 -8.13 22.83 -11.61
CA LEU A 218 -8.99 21.78 -12.15
C LEU A 218 -10.30 22.41 -12.67
N SER A 219 -10.99 21.72 -13.57
CA SER A 219 -12.39 22.07 -13.87
C SER A 219 -13.28 21.57 -12.73
N ASP A 220 -14.40 22.23 -12.47
CA ASP A 220 -15.40 21.74 -11.51
C ASP A 220 -15.91 20.33 -11.92
N ASP A 221 -16.05 20.09 -13.22
CA ASP A 221 -16.46 18.81 -13.83
C ASP A 221 -15.32 17.76 -13.91
N ASP A 222 -14.11 18.10 -13.46
CA ASP A 222 -12.95 17.21 -13.56
C ASP A 222 -13.01 16.14 -12.46
N ILE A 223 -13.49 14.95 -12.80
CA ILE A 223 -13.71 13.87 -11.84
C ILE A 223 -12.45 13.03 -11.64
N LEU A 224 -12.27 12.49 -10.44
CA LEU A 224 -11.21 11.52 -10.15
C LEU A 224 -11.50 10.21 -10.91
N THR A 225 -10.55 9.75 -11.72
CA THR A 225 -10.72 8.56 -12.57
C THR A 225 -9.77 7.42 -12.24
N SER A 226 -8.62 7.71 -11.63
CA SER A 226 -7.66 6.67 -11.24
C SER A 226 -6.81 7.08 -10.04
N LEU A 227 -6.38 6.08 -9.27
CA LEU A 227 -5.35 6.20 -8.23
C LEU A 227 -4.12 5.40 -8.65
N THR A 228 -2.95 6.05 -8.68
CA THR A 228 -1.68 5.33 -8.66
C THR A 228 -1.23 5.15 -7.21
N LEU A 229 -1.32 3.90 -6.75
CA LEU A 229 -0.92 3.47 -5.41
C LEU A 229 0.53 2.96 -5.46
N GLN A 230 1.36 3.43 -4.54
CA GLN A 230 2.77 3.03 -4.47
C GLN A 230 3.05 2.15 -3.26
N SER A 231 3.85 1.10 -3.45
CA SER A 231 4.32 0.20 -2.38
C SER A 231 5.63 0.66 -1.71
N GLY A 232 6.12 1.88 -2.00
CA GLY A 232 7.33 2.46 -1.39
C GLY A 232 7.20 2.73 0.12
N ASP A 233 8.23 3.34 0.72
CA ASP A 233 8.38 3.60 2.18
C ASP A 233 7.06 3.94 2.87
N SER A 234 6.42 2.89 3.38
CA SER A 234 5.14 2.99 4.07
C SER A 234 5.45 3.37 5.51
N HIS A 235 5.30 4.64 5.85
CA HIS A 235 5.41 5.14 7.22
C HIS A 235 4.05 5.03 7.93
N ASN A 236 4.04 4.84 9.25
CA ASN A 236 2.86 5.00 10.11
C ASN A 236 1.55 4.31 9.62
N ASN A 237 1.48 2.98 9.75
CA ASN A 237 0.28 2.16 9.53
C ASN A 237 -0.22 2.13 8.07
N GLY A 238 0.68 1.89 7.10
CA GLY A 238 0.31 1.64 5.71
C GLY A 238 0.08 2.89 4.84
N ARG A 239 0.31 4.09 5.41
CA ARG A 239 0.23 5.36 4.68
C ARG A 239 1.37 5.50 3.69
N SER A 240 1.00 5.79 2.45
CA SER A 240 1.94 5.99 1.34
C SER A 240 1.48 7.15 0.47
N VAL A 241 2.39 7.65 -0.36
CA VAL A 241 2.06 8.63 -1.42
C VAL A 241 1.05 8.01 -2.39
N ILE A 242 0.06 8.80 -2.80
CA ILE A 242 -0.98 8.39 -3.76
C ILE A 242 -1.07 9.45 -4.86
N ILE A 243 -1.08 9.04 -6.13
CA ILE A 243 -1.28 9.97 -7.24
C ILE A 243 -2.74 9.89 -7.69
N PHE A 244 -3.43 11.02 -7.65
CA PHE A 244 -4.81 11.17 -8.08
C PHE A 244 -4.80 11.64 -9.54
N GLN A 245 -5.42 10.89 -10.43
CA GLN A 245 -5.56 11.23 -11.84
C GLN A 245 -7.01 11.56 -12.19
N PHE A 246 -7.22 12.70 -12.83
CA PHE A 246 -8.53 13.22 -13.17
C PHE A 246 -8.90 12.94 -14.64
N SER A 247 -10.17 13.12 -15.02
CA SER A 247 -10.66 12.87 -16.38
C SER A 247 -9.97 13.74 -17.43
N SER A 248 -9.50 14.94 -17.04
CA SER A 248 -8.65 15.82 -17.84
C SER A 248 -7.22 15.30 -18.05
N LYS A 249 -6.86 14.16 -17.45
CA LYS A 249 -5.50 13.59 -17.34
C LYS A 249 -4.56 14.38 -16.43
N LYS A 250 -5.02 15.48 -15.80
CA LYS A 250 -4.25 16.14 -14.74
C LYS A 250 -3.99 15.18 -13.59
N LYS A 251 -2.87 15.40 -12.90
CA LYS A 251 -2.43 14.59 -11.77
C LYS A 251 -2.10 15.46 -10.58
N ILE A 252 -2.51 15.03 -9.39
CA ILE A 252 -2.16 15.65 -8.12
C ILE A 252 -1.58 14.55 -7.21
N VAL A 253 -0.52 14.87 -6.49
CA VAL A 253 0.14 13.96 -5.55
C VAL A 253 -0.37 14.22 -4.14
N TYR A 254 -1.00 13.23 -3.54
CA TYR A 254 -1.34 13.20 -2.13
C TYR A 254 -0.16 12.64 -1.31
N LYS A 255 0.23 13.38 -0.28
CA LYS A 255 1.25 12.95 0.68
C LYS A 255 0.63 12.90 2.08
N PRO A 256 0.62 11.73 2.75
CA PRO A 256 0.04 11.57 4.09
C PRO A 256 1.00 12.06 5.20
N ARG A 257 1.66 13.20 4.96
CA ARG A 257 2.57 13.86 5.89
C ARG A 257 2.53 15.37 5.68
N SER A 258 2.97 16.12 6.67
CA SER A 258 3.18 17.57 6.54
C SER A 258 4.01 17.90 5.30
N LEU A 259 3.57 18.91 4.56
CA LEU A 259 4.31 19.53 3.46
C LEU A 259 4.92 20.87 3.87
N SER A 260 5.04 21.14 5.17
CA SER A 260 5.68 22.35 5.69
C SER A 260 7.11 22.52 5.14
N ILE A 261 7.93 21.47 5.17
CA ILE A 261 9.30 21.51 4.61
C ILE A 261 9.25 21.74 3.10
N ASP A 262 8.39 21.00 2.38
CA ASP A 262 8.23 21.12 0.94
C ASP A 262 7.80 22.56 0.55
N LEU A 263 6.92 23.19 1.33
CA LEU A 263 6.44 24.57 1.16
C LEU A 263 7.54 25.61 1.39
N HIS A 264 8.27 25.52 2.50
CA HIS A 264 9.40 26.43 2.77
C HIS A 264 10.49 26.30 1.70
N PHE A 265 10.69 25.10 1.16
CA PHE A 265 11.59 24.90 0.03
C PHE A 265 11.09 25.66 -1.22
N GLN A 266 9.79 25.67 -1.52
CA GLN A 266 9.27 26.49 -2.64
C GLN A 266 9.53 27.98 -2.43
N GLN A 267 9.26 28.51 -1.23
CA GLN A 267 9.53 29.91 -0.89
C GLN A 267 11.01 30.26 -1.02
N PHE A 268 11.90 29.34 -0.64
CA PHE A 268 13.33 29.50 -0.82
C PHE A 268 13.73 29.55 -2.30
N LEU A 269 13.15 28.70 -3.15
CA LEU A 269 13.37 28.74 -4.60
C LEU A 269 12.86 30.04 -5.22
N GLU A 270 11.68 30.53 -4.80
CA GLU A 270 11.15 31.83 -5.24
C GLU A 270 12.09 32.98 -4.87
N TRP A 271 12.61 32.97 -3.64
CA TRP A 271 13.60 33.96 -3.21
C TRP A 271 14.89 33.90 -4.04
N ILE A 272 15.40 32.71 -4.37
CA ILE A 272 16.57 32.55 -5.26
C ILE A 272 16.26 33.11 -6.66
N ASN A 273 15.10 32.76 -7.21
CA ASN A 273 14.67 33.19 -8.53
C ASN A 273 14.56 34.72 -8.62
N GLY A 274 14.14 35.38 -7.55
CA GLY A 274 14.14 36.84 -7.44
C GLY A 274 15.53 37.49 -7.44
N LYS A 275 16.59 36.73 -7.10
CA LYS A 275 17.99 37.23 -7.10
C LYS A 275 18.72 36.95 -8.41
N LYS A 276 18.37 35.90 -9.15
CA LYS A 276 19.02 35.52 -10.42
C LYS A 276 17.98 35.19 -11.50
N PRO A 277 17.41 36.21 -12.17
CA PRO A 277 16.35 36.01 -13.17
C PRO A 277 16.77 35.16 -14.38
N SER A 278 18.06 35.14 -14.72
CA SER A 278 18.60 34.42 -15.88
C SER A 278 18.52 32.90 -15.76
N LEU A 279 18.30 32.35 -14.56
CA LEU A 279 18.19 30.91 -14.35
C LEU A 279 17.11 30.56 -13.32
N GLN A 280 15.86 30.61 -13.73
CA GLN A 280 14.75 30.23 -12.87
C GLN A 280 14.77 28.73 -12.56
N LEU A 281 14.80 28.41 -11.26
CA LEU A 281 14.54 27.09 -10.70
C LEU A 281 13.03 26.84 -10.73
N LYS A 282 12.65 25.63 -11.13
CA LYS A 282 11.23 25.25 -11.19
C LYS A 282 10.67 25.16 -9.78
N THR A 283 9.64 25.96 -9.50
CA THR A 283 8.77 25.79 -8.33
C THR A 283 7.58 24.92 -8.71
N ILE A 284 6.92 24.38 -7.68
CA ILE A 284 5.74 23.54 -7.81
C ILE A 284 4.65 23.99 -6.85
N THR A 285 3.40 23.80 -7.25
CA THR A 285 2.25 24.15 -6.41
C THR A 285 2.10 23.16 -5.25
N ILE A 286 1.89 23.69 -4.04
CA ILE A 286 1.72 22.91 -2.81
C ILE A 286 0.52 23.44 -2.03
N LEU A 287 -0.33 22.53 -1.57
CA LEU A 287 -1.37 22.77 -0.57
C LEU A 287 -1.02 21.97 0.68
N ASN A 288 -0.50 22.64 1.71
CA ASN A 288 -0.20 22.03 3.00
C ASN A 288 -1.44 22.09 3.93
N LYS A 289 -1.83 20.95 4.49
CA LYS A 289 -2.95 20.79 5.44
C LYS A 289 -2.43 20.28 6.79
N ASP A 290 -1.26 20.77 7.18
CA ASP A 290 -0.49 20.45 8.39
C ASP A 290 -0.03 19.00 8.55
N GLN A 291 -0.96 18.05 8.67
CA GLN A 291 -0.65 16.63 8.87
C GLN A 291 -0.57 15.84 7.55
N TYR A 292 -0.99 16.47 6.45
CA TYR A 292 -0.95 15.93 5.10
C TYR A 292 -0.89 17.08 4.10
N GLY A 293 -0.77 16.77 2.82
CA GLY A 293 -0.92 17.79 1.79
C GLY A 293 -0.98 17.25 0.39
N TRP A 294 -1.18 18.19 -0.53
CA TRP A 294 -1.30 17.96 -1.95
C TRP A 294 -0.21 18.72 -2.70
N GLN A 295 0.30 18.12 -3.76
CA GLN A 295 1.40 18.69 -4.55
C GLN A 295 1.14 18.49 -6.04
N GLU A 296 1.60 19.42 -6.86
CA GLU A 296 1.67 19.27 -8.31
C GLU A 296 2.43 17.98 -8.68
N PHE A 297 1.85 17.20 -9.59
CA PHE A 297 2.57 16.10 -10.21
C PHE A 297 3.55 16.65 -11.25
N VAL A 298 4.85 16.44 -11.00
CA VAL A 298 5.89 16.82 -11.96
C VAL A 298 6.12 15.69 -12.95
N GLU A 299 5.62 15.87 -14.17
CA GLU A 299 5.83 14.93 -15.26
C GLU A 299 7.31 14.90 -15.69
N TYR A 300 7.85 13.70 -15.88
CA TYR A 300 9.15 13.50 -16.50
C TYR A 300 9.10 13.89 -17.98
N LYS A 301 10.02 14.75 -18.41
CA LYS A 301 10.19 15.13 -19.81
C LYS A 301 11.66 15.01 -20.23
N PRO A 302 11.98 14.28 -21.30
CA PRO A 302 13.35 14.19 -21.78
C PRO A 302 13.81 15.53 -22.38
N CYS A 303 15.11 15.81 -22.29
CA CYS A 303 15.71 16.92 -23.02
C CYS A 303 15.78 16.58 -24.52
N SER A 304 15.33 17.49 -25.37
CA SER A 304 15.28 17.30 -26.82
C SER A 304 16.46 17.97 -27.56
N SER A 305 17.33 18.69 -26.85
CA SER A 305 18.50 19.37 -27.43
C SER A 305 19.67 19.49 -26.45
N ASN A 306 20.88 19.69 -27.00
CA ASN A 306 22.06 19.98 -26.20
C ASN A 306 21.91 21.26 -25.35
N ASN A 307 21.16 22.25 -25.84
CA ASN A 307 20.89 23.49 -25.09
C ASN A 307 19.96 23.25 -23.89
N GLU A 308 18.99 22.34 -24.01
CA GLU A 308 18.17 21.92 -22.87
C GLU A 308 18.97 21.09 -21.87
N LEU A 309 19.82 20.19 -22.37
CA LEU A 309 20.70 19.36 -21.54
C LEU A 309 21.69 20.21 -20.73
N SER A 310 22.31 21.20 -21.38
CA SER A 310 23.25 22.12 -20.73
C SER A 310 22.55 22.95 -19.64
N ARG A 311 21.35 23.48 -19.92
CA ARG A 311 20.52 24.20 -18.93
C ARG A 311 20.03 23.29 -17.81
N PHE A 312 19.75 22.01 -18.09
CA PHE A 312 19.41 21.03 -17.06
C PHE A 312 20.55 20.87 -16.07
N TYR A 313 21.78 20.62 -16.54
CA TYR A 313 22.94 20.48 -15.66
C TYR A 313 23.30 21.78 -14.93
N GLU A 314 23.14 22.94 -15.57
CA GLU A 314 23.31 24.23 -14.89
C GLU A 314 22.34 24.35 -13.71
N ARG A 315 21.04 24.05 -13.91
CA ARG A 315 20.04 24.06 -12.84
C ARG A 315 20.35 23.04 -11.74
N GLN A 316 20.78 21.82 -12.09
CA GLN A 316 21.23 20.84 -11.10
C GLN A 316 22.41 21.37 -10.27
N GLY A 317 23.37 22.05 -10.91
CA GLY A 317 24.46 22.73 -10.22
C GLY A 317 23.99 23.78 -9.21
N ASN A 318 22.90 24.52 -9.51
CA ASN A 318 22.34 25.50 -8.58
C ASN A 318 21.59 24.86 -7.40
N TYR A 319 21.01 23.68 -7.58
CA TYR A 319 20.45 22.90 -6.46
C TYR A 319 21.54 22.39 -5.51
N ILE A 320 22.74 22.09 -6.02
CA ILE A 320 23.87 21.55 -5.25
C ILE A 320 24.72 22.67 -4.63
N THR A 321 24.96 23.76 -5.37
CA THR A 321 25.94 24.78 -5.02
C THR A 321 25.28 25.97 -4.34
N ARG A 322 24.97 25.81 -3.04
CA ARG A 322 24.92 26.90 -2.04
C ARG A 322 25.34 26.38 -0.67
N GLY A 323 26.61 26.01 -0.58
CA GLY A 323 27.37 25.86 0.66
C GLY A 323 28.67 26.70 0.68
N ALA A 324 28.94 27.51 -0.33
CA ALA A 324 30.11 28.39 -0.35
C ALA A 324 29.75 29.68 -1.08
N ARG A 325 30.05 30.81 -0.41
CA ARG A 325 30.12 32.14 -1.00
C ARG A 325 31.25 32.22 -2.00
#